data_AF-A0A2B4S5S5-F1
#
_entry.id   AF-A0A2B4S5S5-F1
#
_cell.length_a   1.000
_cell.length_b   1.000
_cell.length_c   1.000
_cell.angle_alpha   90.00
_cell.angle_beta   90.00
_cell.angle_gamma   90.00
#
_symmetry.space_group_name_H-M   'P 1'
#
loop_
_entity.id
_entity.type
_entity.pdbx_description
1 polymer ?
#
loop_
_entity_poly.entity_id
_entity_poly.type
_entity_poly.pdbx_seq_one_letter_code
_entity_poly.pdbx_strand_id
1 'polypeptide(L)'
;MSFAEYKERISEGDTVILFLGHNSMQTLTVTPGKVHQTKYGALPHSDMIGKKFGTKMFSLNKKGWVYLLHPTPELWTVNLPHRTQILYSTDISMVILQLALKPGSVVVESGTGSGSMSHCLIRTIAPSGHLHTFEFHSERAETARKEFEEHKISHLVTVRCRDVCKEGFELHQVVDAVFLDLPAPWDAVKHSKEAIKTEGGRICSFSPCIEQVQRTCESLRACGFRDIKVMECLSRTFEVRTVPLQVPFLGPENPHPPGQTSRDFSSRKRKLQEESVSCDVPSSTLQDGHVNMKSVESLPVENTPSDSKSPTDNAEHKSEISNRIVTEKYALSPSKHITDTDPDSGLVRNVRAVMSQKTNKANILTGRPLKEMTGHTGYLTFATLYAHVTSNNGRADEGK
;
A
#
# COMPACT_ATOMS: atom_id res chain seq x y z
N MET A 1 -13.82 -18.65 -1.61
CA MET A 1 -13.57 -17.65 -2.69
C MET A 1 -12.24 -17.98 -3.36
N SER A 2 -11.91 -17.38 -4.50
CA SER A 2 -10.51 -17.31 -4.97
C SER A 2 -10.04 -15.85 -4.91
N PHE A 3 -8.72 -15.63 -4.86
CA PHE A 3 -8.12 -14.30 -5.05
C PHE A 3 -7.96 -13.91 -6.53
N ALA A 4 -8.34 -14.81 -7.45
CA ALA A 4 -8.22 -14.65 -8.90
C ALA A 4 -9.52 -14.16 -9.57
N GLU A 5 -10.69 -14.42 -8.98
CA GLU A 5 -12.00 -14.14 -9.58
C GLU A 5 -12.93 -13.39 -8.61
N TYR A 6 -13.80 -12.52 -9.17
CA TYR A 6 -14.79 -11.80 -8.38
C TYR A 6 -16.06 -12.62 -8.13
N LYS A 7 -16.49 -12.66 -6.88
CA LYS A 7 -17.74 -13.27 -6.42
C LYS A 7 -18.75 -12.19 -6.02
N GLU A 8 -20.03 -12.33 -6.38
CA GLU A 8 -21.05 -11.34 -5.97
C GLU A 8 -21.34 -11.40 -4.46
N ARG A 9 -21.47 -12.60 -3.90
CA ARG A 9 -22.02 -12.86 -2.55
C ARG A 9 -21.13 -13.71 -1.67
N ILE A 10 -21.19 -13.42 -0.38
CA ILE A 10 -20.47 -14.14 0.68
C ILE A 10 -21.12 -15.52 0.91
N SER A 11 -20.29 -16.53 1.13
CA SER A 11 -20.67 -17.87 1.60
C SER A 11 -19.77 -18.32 2.75
N GLU A 12 -20.07 -19.47 3.34
CA GLU A 12 -19.15 -20.17 4.23
C GLU A 12 -17.81 -20.48 3.54
N GLY A 13 -16.71 -20.40 4.30
CA GLY A 13 -15.35 -20.62 3.79
C GLY A 13 -14.83 -19.52 2.86
N ASP A 14 -15.48 -18.35 2.81
CA ASP A 14 -14.95 -17.17 2.14
C ASP A 14 -14.12 -16.30 3.11
N THR A 15 -12.93 -15.89 2.67
CA THR A 15 -12.13 -14.82 3.30
C THR A 15 -12.79 -13.47 3.03
N VAL A 16 -13.09 -12.69 4.07
CA VAL A 16 -13.72 -11.36 3.97
C VAL A 16 -12.83 -10.31 4.62
N ILE A 17 -12.66 -9.17 3.94
CA ILE A 17 -11.96 -8.01 4.51
C ILE A 17 -13.01 -7.08 5.15
N LEU A 18 -13.02 -7.01 6.47
CA LEU A 18 -13.78 -6.00 7.20
C LEU A 18 -13.09 -4.64 7.05
N PHE A 19 -13.81 -3.64 6.57
CA PHE A 19 -13.36 -2.25 6.59
C PHE A 19 -13.93 -1.52 7.80
N LEU A 20 -13.05 -1.19 8.76
CA LEU A 20 -13.33 -0.43 9.98
C LEU A 20 -12.83 1.03 9.89
N GLY A 21 -12.32 1.45 8.73
CA GLY A 21 -11.77 2.79 8.45
C GLY A 21 -10.47 2.74 7.65
N HIS A 22 -10.02 3.89 7.14
CA HIS A 22 -8.83 3.98 6.26
C HIS A 22 -7.56 3.33 6.83
N ASN A 23 -7.35 3.46 8.14
CA ASN A 23 -6.17 2.92 8.84
C ASN A 23 -6.54 1.68 9.70
N SER A 24 -7.67 1.02 9.42
CA SER A 24 -8.20 -0.06 10.25
C SER A 24 -9.06 -1.00 9.40
N MET A 25 -8.46 -2.11 8.99
CA MET A 25 -9.13 -3.23 8.35
C MET A 25 -8.82 -4.51 9.15
N GLN A 26 -9.55 -5.58 8.90
CA GLN A 26 -9.29 -6.91 9.48
C GLN A 26 -9.71 -8.00 8.48
N THR A 27 -8.94 -9.06 8.36
CA THR A 27 -9.35 -10.27 7.63
C THR A 27 -10.05 -11.27 8.55
N LEU A 28 -11.08 -11.96 8.06
CA LEU A 28 -11.64 -13.15 8.71
C LEU A 28 -12.10 -14.19 7.68
N THR A 29 -12.20 -15.45 8.10
CA THR A 29 -12.83 -16.53 7.32
C THR A 29 -14.24 -16.78 7.82
N VAL A 30 -15.24 -16.69 6.94
CA VAL A 30 -16.66 -16.82 7.31
C VAL A 30 -16.97 -18.26 7.71
N THR A 31 -17.01 -18.52 9.01
CA THR A 31 -17.50 -19.77 9.63
C THR A 31 -18.85 -19.51 10.30
N PRO A 32 -19.95 -20.21 9.94
CA PRO A 32 -21.24 -20.13 10.63
C PRO A 32 -21.13 -20.29 12.15
N GLY A 33 -22.03 -19.67 12.90
CA GLY A 33 -22.09 -19.74 14.37
C GLY A 33 -21.00 -18.96 15.11
N LYS A 34 -19.86 -18.61 14.49
CA LYS A 34 -18.88 -17.69 15.07
C LYS A 34 -19.36 -16.24 15.03
N VAL A 35 -18.83 -15.43 15.95
CA VAL A 35 -19.11 -13.99 16.07
C VAL A 35 -17.78 -13.26 16.16
N HIS A 36 -17.52 -12.35 15.23
CA HIS A 36 -16.33 -11.51 15.24
C HIS A 36 -16.56 -10.25 16.10
N GLN A 37 -15.59 -9.89 16.92
CA GLN A 37 -15.70 -8.72 17.81
C GLN A 37 -14.92 -7.53 17.26
N THR A 38 -15.54 -6.35 17.28
CA THR A 38 -14.91 -5.10 16.81
C THR A 38 -15.18 -3.95 17.76
N LYS A 39 -14.41 -2.86 17.63
CA LYS A 39 -14.70 -1.54 18.24
C LYS A 39 -16.09 -0.97 17.90
N TYR A 40 -16.78 -1.52 16.90
CA TYR A 40 -18.13 -1.14 16.50
C TYR A 40 -19.22 -2.13 16.99
N GLY A 41 -18.83 -3.16 17.76
CA GLY A 41 -19.68 -4.20 18.29
C GLY A 41 -19.49 -5.56 17.62
N ALA A 42 -20.29 -6.53 18.06
CA ALA A 42 -20.28 -7.91 17.60
C ALA A 42 -20.90 -8.07 16.19
N LEU A 43 -20.28 -8.92 15.37
CA LEU A 43 -20.66 -9.23 13.99
C LEU A 43 -20.79 -10.76 13.81
N PRO A 44 -22.00 -11.33 13.84
CA PRO A 44 -22.21 -12.75 13.57
C PRO A 44 -21.82 -13.11 12.13
N HIS A 45 -21.07 -14.20 11.96
CA HIS A 45 -20.69 -14.68 10.62
C HIS A 45 -21.90 -15.18 9.83
N SER A 46 -22.90 -15.77 10.51
CA SER A 46 -24.17 -16.19 9.90
C SER A 46 -24.87 -15.02 9.19
N ASP A 47 -24.79 -13.81 9.75
CA ASP A 47 -25.36 -12.59 9.16
C ASP A 47 -24.58 -12.11 7.94
N MET A 48 -23.35 -12.58 7.70
CA MET A 48 -22.54 -12.18 6.54
C MET A 48 -22.93 -12.98 5.29
N ILE A 49 -23.36 -14.23 5.47
CA ILE A 49 -23.68 -15.16 4.37
C ILE A 49 -24.85 -14.63 3.53
N GLY A 50 -24.75 -14.77 2.21
CA GLY A 50 -25.76 -14.33 1.24
C GLY A 50 -25.77 -12.82 0.95
N LYS A 51 -25.15 -11.97 1.78
CA LYS A 51 -24.94 -10.54 1.48
C LYS A 51 -23.97 -10.38 0.31
N LYS A 52 -24.15 -9.30 -0.45
CA LYS A 52 -23.20 -8.92 -1.51
C LYS A 52 -21.91 -8.35 -0.93
N PHE A 53 -20.79 -8.51 -1.61
CA PHE A 53 -19.59 -7.74 -1.27
C PHE A 53 -19.82 -6.23 -1.46
N GLY A 54 -19.12 -5.42 -0.68
CA GLY A 54 -19.38 -3.98 -0.54
C GLY A 54 -20.57 -3.63 0.36
N THR A 55 -21.32 -4.61 0.88
CA THR A 55 -22.47 -4.33 1.76
C THR A 55 -22.02 -3.71 3.08
N LYS A 56 -22.73 -2.66 3.51
CA LYS A 56 -22.65 -2.09 4.86
C LYS A 56 -23.34 -3.03 5.85
N MET A 57 -22.59 -3.60 6.79
CA MET A 57 -23.13 -4.42 7.88
C MET A 57 -23.11 -3.66 9.19
N PHE A 58 -24.27 -3.57 9.85
CA PHE A 58 -24.37 -3.09 11.23
C PHE A 58 -24.00 -4.22 12.21
N SER A 59 -23.51 -3.85 13.40
CA SER A 59 -23.31 -4.78 14.51
C SER A 59 -24.64 -5.15 15.19
N LEU A 60 -24.63 -6.22 15.99
CA LEU A 60 -25.81 -6.75 16.70
C LEU A 60 -26.61 -5.68 17.47
N ASN A 61 -25.92 -4.74 18.11
CA ASN A 61 -26.56 -3.66 18.88
C ASN A 61 -26.98 -2.44 18.03
N LYS A 62 -26.74 -2.48 16.71
CA LYS A 62 -27.01 -1.44 15.71
C LYS A 62 -26.35 -0.07 15.96
N LYS A 63 -25.44 0.06 16.94
CA LYS A 63 -24.72 1.31 17.25
C LYS A 63 -23.50 1.56 16.36
N GLY A 64 -22.99 0.51 15.69
CA GLY A 64 -21.82 0.60 14.83
C GLY A 64 -21.99 -0.21 13.54
N TRP A 65 -21.05 -0.05 12.61
CA TRP A 65 -21.08 -0.70 11.30
C TRP A 65 -19.68 -0.86 10.68
N VAL A 66 -19.58 -1.75 9.70
CA VAL A 66 -18.40 -2.00 8.85
C VAL A 66 -18.85 -2.18 7.38
N TYR A 67 -17.92 -2.16 6.43
CA TYR A 67 -18.18 -2.72 5.09
C TYR A 67 -17.55 -4.11 4.96
N LEU A 68 -18.23 -5.03 4.27
CA LEU A 68 -17.75 -6.37 3.96
C LEU A 68 -17.12 -6.36 2.55
N LEU A 69 -15.81 -6.14 2.46
CA LEU A 69 -15.10 -6.01 1.18
C LEU A 69 -14.65 -7.37 0.64
N HIS A 70 -14.63 -7.49 -0.69
CA HIS A 70 -14.03 -8.62 -1.39
C HIS A 70 -12.51 -8.56 -1.17
N PRO A 71 -11.83 -9.65 -0.82
CA PRO A 71 -10.37 -9.68 -0.77
C PRO A 71 -9.78 -9.37 -2.14
N THR A 72 -8.68 -8.62 -2.14
CA THR A 72 -7.72 -8.51 -3.23
C THR A 72 -6.31 -8.70 -2.65
N PRO A 73 -5.29 -9.02 -3.46
CA PRO A 73 -3.91 -9.10 -2.97
C PRO A 73 -3.42 -7.83 -2.27
N GLU A 74 -3.86 -6.63 -2.67
CA GLU A 74 -3.54 -5.36 -1.99
C GLU A 74 -4.18 -5.27 -0.61
N LEU A 75 -5.46 -5.66 -0.49
CA LEU A 75 -6.15 -5.66 0.81
C LEU A 75 -5.56 -6.73 1.74
N TRP A 76 -5.18 -7.90 1.22
CA TRP A 76 -4.48 -8.93 1.98
C TRP A 76 -3.08 -8.49 2.41
N THR A 77 -2.31 -7.85 1.53
CA THR A 77 -0.99 -7.25 1.84
C THR A 77 -1.02 -6.30 3.05
N VAL A 78 -2.16 -5.66 3.32
CA VAL A 78 -2.34 -4.73 4.47
C VAL A 78 -2.97 -5.43 5.70
N ASN A 79 -3.45 -6.67 5.58
CA ASN A 79 -4.24 -7.37 6.62
C ASN A 79 -3.82 -8.83 6.89
N LEU A 80 -2.69 -9.27 6.34
CA LEU A 80 -2.17 -10.63 6.52
C LEU A 80 -1.50 -10.81 7.89
N PRO A 81 -1.43 -12.04 8.44
CA PRO A 81 -0.65 -12.33 9.62
C PRO A 81 0.85 -12.30 9.29
N HIS A 82 1.54 -11.21 9.65
CA HIS A 82 2.98 -11.06 9.44
C HIS A 82 3.78 -12.15 10.17
N ARG A 83 4.47 -13.01 9.39
CA ARG A 83 5.47 -13.99 9.85
C ARG A 83 6.90 -13.54 9.55
N THR A 84 7.03 -12.53 8.69
CA THR A 84 8.28 -11.98 8.13
C THR A 84 8.06 -10.50 7.83
N GLN A 85 9.13 -9.79 7.46
CA GLN A 85 8.98 -8.62 6.60
C GLN A 85 8.33 -9.05 5.27
N ILE A 86 7.68 -8.12 4.56
CA ILE A 86 6.99 -8.38 3.28
C ILE A 86 7.43 -7.36 2.24
N LEU A 87 6.80 -7.36 1.07
CA LEU A 87 6.75 -6.17 0.21
C LEU A 87 5.35 -5.56 0.25
N TYR A 88 5.27 -4.24 0.04
CA TYR A 88 4.00 -3.53 -0.10
C TYR A 88 3.70 -3.27 -1.59
N SER A 89 2.45 -2.88 -1.88
CA SER A 89 1.94 -2.74 -3.25
C SER A 89 2.80 -1.86 -4.18
N THR A 90 3.52 -0.87 -3.64
CA THR A 90 4.46 -0.03 -4.41
C THR A 90 5.53 -0.88 -5.09
N ASP A 91 6.33 -1.61 -4.31
CA ASP A 91 7.45 -2.42 -4.80
C ASP A 91 6.92 -3.58 -5.64
N ILE A 92 5.87 -4.26 -5.16
CA ILE A 92 5.20 -5.35 -5.87
C ILE A 92 4.74 -4.92 -7.27
N SER A 93 4.13 -3.73 -7.40
CA SER A 93 3.69 -3.22 -8.71
C SER A 93 4.86 -2.96 -9.67
N MET A 94 5.99 -2.46 -9.14
CA MET A 94 7.20 -2.29 -9.94
C MET A 94 7.81 -3.63 -10.35
N VAL A 95 7.86 -4.62 -9.45
CA VAL A 95 8.38 -5.96 -9.78
C VAL A 95 7.52 -6.64 -10.85
N ILE A 96 6.20 -6.64 -10.70
CA ILE A 96 5.27 -7.20 -11.68
C ILE A 96 5.47 -6.57 -13.06
N LEU A 97 5.59 -5.24 -13.12
CA LEU A 97 5.77 -4.49 -14.37
C LEU A 97 7.15 -4.75 -15.01
N GLN A 98 8.23 -4.68 -14.23
CA GLN A 98 9.59 -4.83 -14.76
C GLN A 98 9.93 -6.28 -15.10
N LEU A 99 9.35 -7.28 -14.42
CA LEU A 99 9.42 -8.68 -14.83
C LEU A 99 8.51 -9.01 -16.03
N ALA A 100 7.67 -8.07 -16.49
CA ALA A 100 6.74 -8.21 -17.60
C ALA A 100 5.73 -9.38 -17.43
N LEU A 101 5.26 -9.57 -16.20
CA LEU A 101 4.35 -10.66 -15.84
C LEU A 101 2.94 -10.46 -16.41
N LYS A 102 2.32 -11.57 -16.81
CA LYS A 102 1.02 -11.61 -17.49
C LYS A 102 0.35 -12.99 -17.29
N PRO A 103 -0.95 -13.13 -17.63
CA PRO A 103 -1.60 -14.44 -17.71
C PRO A 103 -0.77 -15.44 -18.54
N GLY A 104 -0.51 -16.62 -17.99
CA GLY A 104 0.32 -17.64 -18.61
C GLY A 104 1.81 -17.62 -18.26
N SER A 105 2.31 -16.63 -17.51
CA SER A 105 3.71 -16.63 -17.04
C SER A 105 3.97 -17.73 -16.00
N VAL A 106 5.07 -18.46 -16.17
CA VAL A 106 5.64 -19.36 -15.15
C VAL A 106 6.68 -18.57 -14.36
N VAL A 107 6.52 -18.50 -13.04
CA VAL A 107 7.32 -17.63 -12.15
C VAL A 107 7.95 -18.42 -11.02
N VAL A 108 9.18 -18.07 -10.65
CA VAL A 108 9.83 -18.53 -9.41
C VAL A 108 9.84 -17.40 -8.38
N GLU A 109 9.55 -17.73 -7.13
CA GLU A 109 9.65 -16.85 -5.96
C GLU A 109 10.45 -17.53 -4.84
N SER A 110 11.36 -16.82 -4.18
CA SER A 110 11.94 -17.28 -2.92
C SER A 110 12.50 -16.08 -2.16
N GLY A 111 12.26 -15.89 -0.86
CA GLY A 111 11.41 -16.68 0.03
C GLY A 111 9.90 -16.42 -0.09
N THR A 112 9.07 -17.42 0.21
CA THR A 112 7.60 -17.26 0.31
C THR A 112 7.18 -16.38 1.50
N GLY A 113 7.85 -16.52 2.65
CA GLY A 113 7.65 -15.67 3.84
C GLY A 113 6.21 -15.60 4.34
N SER A 114 5.60 -14.41 4.24
CA SER A 114 4.19 -14.16 4.60
C SER A 114 3.23 -14.12 3.40
N GLY A 115 3.67 -14.55 2.21
CA GLY A 115 2.80 -14.75 1.04
C GLY A 115 2.26 -13.48 0.36
N SER A 116 2.71 -12.28 0.75
CA SER A 116 2.21 -11.00 0.23
C SER A 116 2.47 -10.83 -1.27
N MET A 117 3.69 -11.14 -1.69
CA MET A 117 4.11 -11.13 -3.09
C MET A 117 3.44 -12.27 -3.86
N SER A 118 3.40 -13.48 -3.30
CA SER A 118 2.78 -14.68 -3.87
C SER A 118 1.33 -14.43 -4.31
N HIS A 119 0.49 -13.81 -3.47
CA HIS A 119 -0.90 -13.50 -3.82
C HIS A 119 -1.01 -12.53 -5.00
N CYS A 120 -0.08 -11.57 -5.10
CA CYS A 120 -0.04 -10.60 -6.19
C CYS A 120 0.45 -11.25 -7.49
N LEU A 121 1.47 -12.10 -7.41
CA LEU A 121 1.98 -12.92 -8.52
C LEU A 121 0.89 -13.85 -9.08
N ILE A 122 0.26 -14.66 -8.21
CA ILE A 122 -0.78 -15.63 -8.59
C ILE A 122 -1.92 -14.95 -9.35
N ARG A 123 -2.44 -13.82 -8.86
CA ARG A 123 -3.49 -13.06 -9.56
C ARG A 123 -3.03 -12.60 -10.95
N THR A 124 -1.79 -12.13 -11.09
CA THR A 124 -1.26 -11.60 -12.35
C THR A 124 -1.02 -12.70 -13.40
N ILE A 125 -0.67 -13.92 -12.98
CA ILE A 125 -0.37 -15.04 -13.88
C ILE A 125 -1.57 -15.96 -14.16
N ALA A 126 -2.63 -15.88 -13.34
CA ALA A 126 -3.90 -16.56 -13.56
C ALA A 126 -4.52 -16.25 -14.94
N PRO A 127 -5.30 -17.17 -15.54
CA PRO A 127 -5.66 -18.49 -15.05
C PRO A 127 -4.70 -19.61 -15.51
N SER A 128 -3.72 -19.31 -16.36
CA SER A 128 -2.92 -20.31 -17.09
C SER A 128 -1.42 -20.31 -16.80
N GLY A 129 -0.94 -19.38 -15.96
CA GLY A 129 0.44 -19.36 -15.45
C GLY A 129 0.55 -20.08 -14.11
N HIS A 130 1.77 -20.26 -13.61
CA HIS A 130 2.03 -21.03 -12.38
C HIS A 130 3.17 -20.45 -11.55
N LEU A 131 3.02 -20.43 -10.23
CA LEU A 131 4.03 -19.94 -9.29
C LEU A 131 4.75 -21.11 -8.60
N HIS A 132 6.06 -21.21 -8.79
CA HIS A 132 6.91 -22.09 -7.99
C HIS A 132 7.55 -21.26 -6.88
N THR A 133 7.04 -21.38 -5.66
CA THR A 133 7.53 -20.60 -4.51
C THR A 133 8.29 -21.48 -3.52
N PHE A 134 9.39 -20.97 -2.99
CA PHE A 134 10.32 -21.72 -2.16
C PHE A 134 10.54 -20.99 -0.84
N GLU A 135 10.57 -21.75 0.25
CA GLU A 135 10.77 -21.25 1.61
C GLU A 135 11.66 -22.26 2.35
N PHE A 136 12.69 -21.80 3.06
CA PHE A 136 13.63 -22.69 3.75
C PHE A 136 13.09 -23.14 5.11
N HIS A 137 12.18 -22.37 5.72
CA HIS A 137 11.60 -22.66 7.03
C HIS A 137 10.31 -23.48 6.89
N SER A 138 10.38 -24.77 7.22
CA SER A 138 9.30 -25.77 7.03
C SER A 138 7.93 -25.32 7.53
N GLU A 139 7.85 -24.74 8.73
CA GLU A 139 6.61 -24.22 9.33
C GLU A 139 5.99 -23.07 8.52
N ARG A 140 6.81 -22.17 7.94
CA ARG A 140 6.31 -21.08 7.09
C ARG A 140 5.85 -21.62 5.74
N ALA A 141 6.58 -22.59 5.18
CA ALA A 141 6.19 -23.27 3.95
C ALA A 141 4.84 -23.98 4.10
N GLU A 142 4.61 -24.68 5.22
CA GLU A 142 3.34 -25.36 5.50
C GLU A 142 2.20 -24.37 5.79
N THR A 143 2.47 -23.32 6.55
CA THR A 143 1.49 -22.24 6.76
C THR A 143 1.06 -21.61 5.43
N ALA A 144 2.00 -21.35 4.52
CA ALA A 144 1.72 -20.81 3.19
C ALA A 144 0.90 -21.79 2.33
N ARG A 145 1.20 -23.10 2.32
CA ARG A 145 0.36 -24.11 1.64
C ARG A 145 -1.07 -24.06 2.12
N LYS A 146 -1.28 -24.04 3.43
CA LYS A 146 -2.59 -23.98 4.05
C LYS A 146 -3.34 -22.70 3.67
N GLU A 147 -2.68 -21.54 3.72
CA GLU A 147 -3.29 -20.27 3.28
C GLU A 147 -3.70 -20.31 1.79
N PHE A 148 -2.85 -20.84 0.90
CA PHE A 148 -3.19 -20.94 -0.53
C PHE A 148 -4.35 -21.91 -0.82
N GLU A 149 -4.51 -22.97 -0.02
CA GLU A 149 -5.65 -23.89 -0.08
C GLU A 149 -6.93 -23.26 0.48
N GLU A 150 -6.88 -22.63 1.65
CA GLU A 150 -8.02 -21.90 2.24
C GLU A 150 -8.49 -20.75 1.32
N HIS A 151 -7.55 -20.09 0.63
CA HIS A 151 -7.80 -19.05 -0.38
C HIS A 151 -8.12 -19.59 -1.79
N LYS A 152 -8.18 -20.92 -1.95
CA LYS A 152 -8.55 -21.65 -3.17
C LYS A 152 -7.76 -21.24 -4.42
N ILE A 153 -6.46 -20.99 -4.23
CA ILE A 153 -5.49 -20.64 -5.26
C ILE A 153 -4.30 -21.61 -5.33
N SER A 154 -4.29 -22.66 -4.50
CA SER A 154 -3.32 -23.76 -4.50
C SER A 154 -3.08 -24.40 -5.87
N HIS A 155 -4.09 -24.44 -6.75
CA HIS A 155 -3.95 -24.94 -8.12
C HIS A 155 -3.06 -24.09 -9.05
N LEU A 156 -2.71 -22.86 -8.67
CA LEU A 156 -1.79 -21.96 -9.39
C LEU A 156 -0.41 -21.82 -8.73
N VAL A 157 -0.13 -22.58 -7.65
CA VAL A 157 1.10 -22.43 -6.87
C VAL A 157 1.64 -23.75 -6.33
N THR A 158 2.95 -23.91 -6.33
CA THR A 158 3.64 -25.05 -5.70
C THR A 158 4.65 -24.53 -4.69
N VAL A 159 4.42 -24.81 -3.40
CA VAL A 159 5.29 -24.40 -2.29
C VAL A 159 6.27 -25.53 -1.95
N ARG A 160 7.57 -25.33 -2.17
CA ARG A 160 8.63 -26.29 -1.78
C ARG A 160 9.40 -25.81 -0.55
N CYS A 161 9.73 -26.74 0.35
CA CYS A 161 10.60 -26.47 1.49
C CYS A 161 12.05 -26.74 1.07
N ARG A 162 12.89 -25.71 0.90
CA ARG A 162 14.23 -25.83 0.29
C ARG A 162 15.13 -24.62 0.57
N ASP A 163 16.43 -24.86 0.72
CA ASP A 163 17.47 -23.83 0.62
C ASP A 163 17.91 -23.65 -0.85
N VAL A 164 17.27 -22.70 -1.54
CA VAL A 164 17.50 -22.44 -2.98
C VAL A 164 18.91 -21.90 -3.29
N CYS A 165 19.66 -21.42 -2.29
CA CYS A 165 21.05 -20.99 -2.46
C CYS A 165 22.03 -22.17 -2.48
N LYS A 166 21.60 -23.37 -2.07
CA LYS A 166 22.41 -24.61 -2.11
C LYS A 166 21.84 -25.69 -3.04
N GLU A 167 20.51 -25.80 -3.07
CA GLU A 167 19.78 -26.90 -3.71
C GLU A 167 19.07 -26.47 -5.01
N GLY A 168 19.15 -25.19 -5.38
CA GLY A 168 18.47 -24.60 -6.53
C GLY A 168 16.94 -24.75 -6.51
N PHE A 169 16.32 -24.75 -7.69
CA PHE A 169 14.86 -24.77 -7.85
C PHE A 169 14.28 -26.10 -8.38
N GLU A 170 15.12 -27.02 -8.87
CA GLU A 170 14.70 -28.24 -9.62
C GLU A 170 13.73 -27.92 -10.77
N LEU A 171 14.00 -26.81 -11.44
CA LEU A 171 13.33 -26.36 -12.65
C LEU A 171 14.43 -26.08 -13.67
N HIS A 172 14.21 -26.50 -14.91
CA HIS A 172 15.18 -26.33 -15.98
C HIS A 172 14.46 -25.78 -17.21
N GLN A 173 14.84 -24.56 -17.63
CA GLN A 173 14.39 -23.96 -18.89
C GLN A 173 12.85 -23.85 -19.07
N VAL A 174 12.12 -23.63 -17.96
CA VAL A 174 10.64 -23.54 -17.95
C VAL A 174 10.09 -22.22 -17.38
N VAL A 175 10.94 -21.38 -16.79
CA VAL A 175 10.53 -20.17 -16.05
C VAL A 175 10.67 -18.92 -16.93
N ASP A 176 9.65 -18.06 -16.95
CA ASP A 176 9.68 -16.75 -17.63
C ASP A 176 10.37 -15.68 -16.77
N ALA A 177 10.15 -15.72 -15.46
CA ALA A 177 10.66 -14.73 -14.53
C ALA A 177 10.98 -15.28 -13.12
N VAL A 178 11.99 -14.71 -12.47
CA VAL A 178 12.42 -15.07 -11.11
C VAL A 178 12.38 -13.83 -10.20
N PHE A 179 11.81 -13.98 -9.01
CA PHE A 179 11.86 -13.00 -7.94
C PHE A 179 12.57 -13.56 -6.69
N LEU A 180 13.57 -12.83 -6.19
CA LEU A 180 14.35 -13.18 -5.02
C LEU A 180 14.19 -12.15 -3.90
N ASP A 181 13.70 -12.58 -2.74
CA ASP A 181 13.74 -11.91 -1.44
C ASP A 181 14.47 -12.82 -0.46
N LEU A 182 15.79 -12.68 -0.41
CA LEU A 182 16.72 -13.57 0.31
C LEU A 182 17.82 -12.74 1.00
N PRO A 183 18.44 -13.25 2.09
CA PRO A 183 19.61 -12.60 2.68
C PRO A 183 20.85 -12.60 1.77
N ALA A 184 20.99 -13.63 0.93
CA ALA A 184 22.13 -13.87 0.04
C ALA A 184 21.67 -14.27 -1.37
N PRO A 185 20.99 -13.37 -2.12
CA PRO A 185 20.36 -13.72 -3.39
C PRO A 185 21.38 -13.97 -4.50
N TRP A 186 22.60 -13.42 -4.40
CA TRP A 186 23.71 -13.64 -5.34
C TRP A 186 24.07 -15.13 -5.52
N ASP A 187 23.86 -15.96 -4.49
CA ASP A 187 24.13 -17.41 -4.55
C ASP A 187 23.06 -18.14 -5.38
N ALA A 188 21.80 -17.69 -5.31
CA ALA A 188 20.68 -18.24 -6.09
C ALA A 188 20.64 -17.79 -7.57
N VAL A 189 21.44 -16.80 -7.98
CA VAL A 189 21.47 -16.28 -9.37
C VAL A 189 21.85 -17.36 -10.39
N LYS A 190 22.77 -18.27 -10.05
CA LYS A 190 23.16 -19.39 -10.94
C LYS A 190 21.97 -20.31 -11.20
N HIS A 191 21.27 -20.72 -10.15
CA HIS A 191 20.07 -21.55 -10.25
C HIS A 191 18.90 -20.83 -10.94
N SER A 192 18.84 -19.50 -10.81
CA SER A 192 17.87 -18.67 -11.54
C SER A 192 18.10 -18.74 -13.05
N LYS A 193 19.36 -18.70 -13.50
CA LYS A 193 19.71 -18.94 -14.91
C LYS A 193 19.38 -20.36 -15.38
N GLU A 194 19.59 -21.36 -14.54
CA GLU A 194 19.29 -22.76 -14.87
C GLU A 194 17.78 -23.01 -15.05
N ALA A 195 16.93 -22.28 -14.31
CA ALA A 195 15.48 -22.40 -14.38
C ALA A 195 14.81 -21.58 -15.51
N ILE A 196 15.40 -20.45 -15.90
CA ILE A 196 14.86 -19.57 -16.96
C ILE A 196 14.93 -20.23 -18.35
N LYS A 197 13.88 -20.03 -19.15
CA LYS A 197 13.73 -20.51 -20.54
C LYS A 197 14.91 -20.17 -21.46
N THR A 198 15.15 -20.98 -22.49
CA THR A 198 16.30 -20.80 -23.40
C THR A 198 16.17 -19.58 -24.31
N GLU A 199 14.93 -19.15 -24.55
CA GLU A 199 14.51 -17.91 -25.20
C GLU A 199 14.78 -16.66 -24.34
N GLY A 200 15.19 -16.85 -23.08
CA GLY A 200 15.45 -15.79 -22.11
C GLY A 200 14.32 -15.57 -21.12
N GLY A 201 14.53 -14.60 -20.24
CA GLY A 201 13.60 -14.27 -19.14
C GLY A 201 14.15 -13.15 -18.25
N ARG A 202 13.44 -12.82 -17.17
CA ARG A 202 13.81 -11.71 -16.29
C ARG A 202 14.03 -12.14 -14.85
N ILE A 203 14.91 -11.43 -14.15
CA ILE A 203 15.15 -11.61 -12.72
C ILE A 203 15.01 -10.29 -11.99
N CYS A 204 14.46 -10.34 -10.78
CA CYS A 204 14.44 -9.26 -9.82
C CYS A 204 14.92 -9.79 -8.48
N SER A 205 15.85 -9.09 -7.83
CA SER A 205 16.17 -9.31 -6.42
C SER A 205 15.80 -8.08 -5.60
N PHE A 206 15.07 -8.27 -4.51
CA PHE A 206 15.00 -7.31 -3.42
C PHE A 206 16.26 -7.43 -2.55
N SER A 207 16.69 -6.33 -1.93
CA SER A 207 17.75 -6.29 -0.92
C SER A 207 17.69 -4.98 -0.13
N PRO A 208 17.68 -4.99 1.22
CA PRO A 208 17.69 -3.75 2.01
C PRO A 208 19.04 -3.03 1.98
N CYS A 209 20.17 -3.75 1.92
CA CYS A 209 21.51 -3.15 2.02
C CYS A 209 22.20 -3.05 0.64
N ILE A 210 22.96 -1.97 0.42
CA ILE A 210 23.59 -1.69 -0.89
C ILE A 210 24.75 -2.66 -1.21
N GLU A 211 25.37 -3.23 -0.18
CA GLU A 211 26.42 -4.25 -0.28
C GLU A 211 25.84 -5.58 -0.82
N GLN A 212 24.58 -5.89 -0.50
CA GLN A 212 23.88 -7.04 -1.07
C GLN A 212 23.58 -6.81 -2.56
N VAL A 213 23.17 -5.59 -2.92
CA VAL A 213 22.95 -5.17 -4.32
C VAL A 213 24.23 -5.29 -5.14
N GLN A 214 25.38 -4.84 -4.59
CA GLN A 214 26.69 -4.93 -5.25
C GLN A 214 27.04 -6.39 -5.63
N ARG A 215 27.03 -7.30 -4.65
CA ARG A 215 27.29 -8.74 -4.85
C ARG A 215 26.31 -9.38 -5.83
N THR A 216 25.05 -8.99 -5.77
CA THR A 216 24.00 -9.48 -6.68
C THR A 216 24.28 -9.02 -8.11
N CYS A 217 24.64 -7.74 -8.31
CA CYS A 217 25.05 -7.22 -9.62
C CYS A 217 26.31 -7.92 -10.17
N GLU A 218 27.26 -8.29 -9.32
CA GLU A 218 28.45 -9.05 -9.73
C GLU A 218 28.10 -10.47 -10.17
N SER A 219 27.32 -11.20 -9.37
CA SER A 219 26.85 -12.56 -9.72
C SER A 219 25.98 -12.58 -10.99
N LEU A 220 25.12 -11.58 -11.16
CA LEU A 220 24.32 -11.38 -12.38
C LEU A 220 25.21 -11.21 -13.62
N ARG A 221 26.25 -10.35 -13.57
CA ARG A 221 27.22 -10.18 -14.66
C ARG A 221 27.98 -11.48 -14.95
N ALA A 222 28.46 -12.16 -13.91
CA ALA A 222 29.21 -13.41 -14.03
C ALA A 222 28.36 -14.54 -14.66
N CYS A 223 27.07 -14.62 -14.33
CA CYS A 223 26.14 -15.56 -14.95
C CYS A 223 25.71 -15.15 -16.39
N GLY A 224 26.03 -13.93 -16.82
CA GLY A 224 25.77 -13.42 -18.17
C GLY A 224 24.46 -12.64 -18.35
N PHE A 225 23.77 -12.29 -17.25
CA PHE A 225 22.61 -11.38 -17.31
C PHE A 225 23.03 -9.98 -17.77
N ARG A 226 22.10 -9.29 -18.43
CA ARG A 226 22.27 -7.95 -19.02
C ARG A 226 21.23 -6.98 -18.47
N ASP A 227 21.37 -5.70 -18.83
CA ASP A 227 20.43 -4.63 -18.47
C ASP A 227 20.17 -4.50 -16.96
N ILE A 228 21.24 -4.72 -16.18
CA ILE A 228 21.20 -4.71 -14.72
C ILE A 228 20.85 -3.29 -14.24
N LYS A 229 19.68 -3.15 -13.63
CA LYS A 229 19.11 -1.87 -13.19
C LYS A 229 18.66 -1.96 -11.73
N VAL A 230 19.23 -1.12 -10.90
CA VAL A 230 18.83 -0.94 -9.49
C VAL A 230 17.78 0.17 -9.41
N MET A 231 16.74 -0.02 -8.59
CA MET A 231 15.67 0.95 -8.34
C MET A 231 15.27 0.97 -6.86
N GLU A 232 14.85 2.14 -6.36
CA GLU A 232 14.16 2.33 -5.07
C GLU A 232 12.80 2.98 -5.35
N CYS A 233 11.74 2.62 -4.62
CA CYS A 233 10.36 3.03 -4.92
C CYS A 233 9.69 3.74 -3.71
N LEU A 234 10.08 4.99 -3.46
CA LEU A 234 9.54 5.79 -2.35
C LEU A 234 8.11 6.30 -2.62
N SER A 235 7.12 5.70 -1.96
CA SER A 235 5.71 6.13 -2.01
C SER A 235 5.39 7.20 -0.95
N ARG A 236 4.53 8.18 -1.29
CA ARG A 236 4.07 9.22 -0.34
C ARG A 236 2.58 9.53 -0.49
N THR A 237 1.80 9.18 0.51
CA THR A 237 0.36 9.42 0.59
C THR A 237 0.08 10.82 1.14
N PHE A 238 -0.85 11.54 0.50
CA PHE A 238 -1.29 12.87 0.93
C PHE A 238 -2.76 12.83 1.36
N GLU A 239 -3.04 13.39 2.52
CA GLU A 239 -4.40 13.64 3.00
C GLU A 239 -4.82 15.05 2.60
N VAL A 240 -5.97 15.18 1.94
CA VAL A 240 -6.52 16.48 1.53
C VAL A 240 -7.26 17.10 2.71
N ARG A 241 -6.79 18.25 3.20
CA ARG A 241 -7.40 19.00 4.31
C ARG A 241 -7.54 20.47 3.98
N THR A 242 -8.62 21.08 4.44
CA THR A 242 -8.77 22.54 4.48
C THR A 242 -7.90 23.12 5.60
N VAL A 243 -7.09 24.12 5.28
CA VAL A 243 -6.24 24.82 6.25
C VAL A 243 -6.48 26.34 6.19
N PRO A 244 -6.59 27.03 7.34
CA PRO A 244 -6.65 28.49 7.37
C PRO A 244 -5.24 29.06 7.20
N LEU A 245 -4.91 29.56 6.01
CA LEU A 245 -3.66 30.25 5.73
C LEU A 245 -3.88 31.76 5.74
N GLN A 246 -2.95 32.51 6.33
CA GLN A 246 -2.92 33.97 6.19
C GLN A 246 -2.62 34.30 4.73
N VAL A 247 -3.54 34.97 4.06
CA VAL A 247 -3.29 35.54 2.74
C VAL A 247 -2.40 36.78 2.92
N PRO A 248 -1.25 36.88 2.23
CA PRO A 248 -0.48 38.11 2.22
C PRO A 248 -1.32 39.27 1.68
N PHE A 249 -1.30 40.42 2.35
CA PHE A 249 -1.94 41.63 1.81
C PHE A 249 -1.06 42.17 0.68
N LEU A 250 -1.39 41.83 -0.57
CA LEU A 250 -0.66 42.23 -1.78
C LEU A 250 -0.95 43.69 -2.21
N GLY A 251 -1.41 44.53 -1.29
CA GLY A 251 -2.00 45.85 -1.57
C GLY A 251 -3.52 45.77 -1.77
N PRO A 252 -4.19 46.93 -1.97
CA PRO A 252 -5.55 46.95 -2.50
C PRO A 252 -5.54 46.36 -3.92
N GLU A 253 -6.56 45.57 -4.27
CA GLU A 253 -6.81 45.26 -5.67
C GLU A 253 -7.07 46.57 -6.41
N ASN A 254 -6.25 46.88 -7.43
CA ASN A 254 -6.46 48.06 -8.26
C ASN A 254 -7.86 47.96 -8.88
N PRO A 255 -8.78 48.91 -8.63
CA PRO A 255 -10.06 48.90 -9.31
C PRO A 255 -9.78 49.08 -10.80
N HIS A 256 -10.02 48.04 -11.60
CA HIS A 256 -9.94 48.14 -13.05
C HIS A 256 -10.81 49.33 -13.49
N PRO A 257 -10.31 50.23 -14.35
CA PRO A 257 -11.09 51.37 -14.80
C PRO A 257 -12.39 50.87 -15.45
N PRO A 258 -13.55 51.48 -15.14
CA PRO A 258 -14.86 50.97 -15.56
C PRO A 258 -15.05 51.13 -17.07
N GLY A 259 -14.50 50.19 -17.86
CA GLY A 259 -14.44 50.34 -19.30
C GLY A 259 -13.48 49.42 -20.07
N GLN A 260 -13.18 48.21 -19.59
CA GLN A 260 -12.63 47.17 -20.47
C GLN A 260 -13.05 45.76 -20.00
N THR A 261 -13.61 44.97 -20.93
CA THR A 261 -14.28 43.71 -20.63
C THR A 261 -13.31 42.57 -20.43
N SER A 262 -13.17 42.09 -19.18
CA SER A 262 -12.75 40.72 -18.94
C SER A 262 -13.79 39.79 -19.58
N ARG A 263 -13.35 38.88 -20.47
CA ARG A 263 -14.27 37.97 -21.16
C ARG A 263 -14.89 37.00 -20.17
N ASP A 264 -16.21 37.01 -20.08
CA ASP A 264 -16.97 36.34 -19.04
C ASP A 264 -16.90 34.81 -19.17
N PHE A 265 -15.94 34.20 -18.47
CA PHE A 265 -15.76 32.75 -18.39
C PHE A 265 -16.92 32.03 -17.66
N SER A 266 -17.83 32.74 -16.98
CA SER A 266 -19.03 32.11 -16.41
C SER A 266 -19.99 31.60 -17.50
N SER A 267 -20.03 32.27 -18.65
CA SER A 267 -20.90 31.93 -19.79
C SER A 267 -20.66 30.52 -20.35
N ARG A 268 -19.43 30.00 -20.30
CA ARG A 268 -19.09 28.62 -20.70
C ARG A 268 -19.58 27.56 -19.72
N LYS A 269 -19.95 27.91 -18.49
CA LYS A 269 -20.35 26.93 -17.47
C LYS A 269 -21.85 26.59 -17.47
N ARG A 270 -22.70 27.38 -18.13
CA ARG A 270 -24.14 27.06 -18.30
C ARG A 270 -24.45 26.31 -19.60
N LYS A 271 -23.79 26.63 -20.72
CA LYS A 271 -23.98 25.90 -21.99
C LYS A 271 -23.51 24.42 -21.98
N LEU A 272 -22.80 23.98 -20.95
CA LEU A 272 -22.45 22.56 -20.72
C LEU A 272 -23.37 21.87 -19.69
N GLN A 273 -24.49 22.51 -19.31
CA GLN A 273 -25.46 21.97 -18.35
C GLN A 273 -26.88 21.84 -18.90
N GLU A 274 -27.11 22.25 -20.15
CA GLU A 274 -28.40 22.18 -20.85
C GLU A 274 -28.42 21.11 -21.97
N GLU A 275 -27.28 20.54 -22.35
CA GLU A 275 -27.15 19.48 -23.39
C GLU A 275 -27.14 18.04 -22.83
N SER A 276 -27.36 17.85 -21.52
CA SER A 276 -27.30 16.53 -20.86
C SER A 276 -28.65 16.02 -20.34
N VAL A 277 -29.76 16.36 -21.00
CA VAL A 277 -31.11 15.86 -20.69
C VAL A 277 -31.85 15.44 -21.96
N SER A 278 -31.55 14.25 -22.48
CA SER A 278 -32.51 13.40 -23.21
C SER A 278 -31.97 11.97 -23.30
N CYS A 279 -32.69 11.02 -22.67
CA CYS A 279 -32.63 9.56 -22.87
C CYS A 279 -33.58 8.87 -21.88
N ASP A 280 -34.89 9.04 -22.07
CA ASP A 280 -35.88 8.03 -21.67
C ASP A 280 -35.64 6.73 -22.49
N VAL A 281 -36.12 5.52 -22.17
CA VAL A 281 -37.21 4.96 -21.34
C VAL A 281 -36.81 3.47 -21.04
N PRO A 282 -37.61 2.59 -20.36
CA PRO A 282 -38.76 2.79 -19.47
C PRO A 282 -38.68 2.02 -18.12
N SER A 283 -39.73 2.18 -17.30
CA SER A 283 -39.94 1.55 -15.98
C SER A 283 -40.43 0.08 -16.01
N SER A 284 -40.08 -0.70 -14.98
CA SER A 284 -41.02 -1.58 -14.26
C SER A 284 -40.53 -1.71 -12.79
N THR A 285 -41.19 -1.21 -11.73
CA THR A 285 -42.56 -1.39 -11.16
C THR A 285 -42.60 -2.53 -10.11
N LEU A 286 -43.41 -2.32 -9.04
CA LEU A 286 -43.71 -3.18 -7.87
C LEU A 286 -42.74 -3.10 -6.66
N GLN A 287 -43.20 -3.21 -5.40
CA GLN A 287 -44.38 -2.64 -4.72
C GLN A 287 -44.20 -2.73 -3.18
N ASP A 288 -45.10 -2.10 -2.40
CA ASP A 288 -45.01 -1.97 -0.93
C ASP A 288 -45.23 -3.25 -0.10
N GLY A 289 -44.72 -3.26 1.13
CA GLY A 289 -44.93 -4.32 2.13
C GLY A 289 -44.71 -3.85 3.57
N HIS A 290 -45.80 -3.57 4.30
CA HIS A 290 -45.81 -2.92 5.62
C HIS A 290 -46.22 -3.92 6.72
N VAL A 291 -45.40 -4.16 7.76
CA VAL A 291 -45.78 -4.81 9.05
C VAL A 291 -44.99 -4.18 10.21
N ASN A 292 -45.53 -4.22 11.43
CA ASN A 292 -45.11 -3.47 12.61
C ASN A 292 -45.01 -4.39 13.87
N MET A 293 -44.57 -3.82 15.00
CA MET A 293 -44.75 -4.20 16.41
C MET A 293 -43.68 -5.06 17.14
N LYS A 294 -43.08 -4.40 18.17
CA LYS A 294 -42.94 -4.83 19.60
C LYS A 294 -42.12 -6.09 19.96
N SER A 295 -41.57 -6.28 21.18
CA SER A 295 -40.90 -5.44 22.22
C SER A 295 -40.78 -6.28 23.51
N VAL A 296 -39.78 -6.02 24.39
CA VAL A 296 -39.60 -6.66 25.74
C VAL A 296 -39.01 -8.11 25.63
N GLU A 297 -38.19 -8.68 26.52
CA GLU A 297 -37.77 -8.34 27.91
C GLU A 297 -36.23 -8.25 28.13
N SER A 298 -35.70 -8.45 29.35
CA SER A 298 -34.30 -8.17 29.73
C SER A 298 -33.83 -8.76 31.09
N LEU A 299 -32.50 -8.87 31.31
CA LEU A 299 -31.77 -9.12 32.58
C LEU A 299 -31.82 -10.57 33.16
N PRO A 300 -30.94 -10.96 34.13
CA PRO A 300 -29.71 -10.33 34.68
C PRO A 300 -28.41 -11.02 34.15
N VAL A 301 -27.14 -10.63 34.37
CA VAL A 301 -26.34 -10.05 35.48
C VAL A 301 -25.91 -11.01 36.59
N GLU A 302 -24.67 -11.49 36.51
CA GLU A 302 -23.72 -11.86 37.59
C GLU A 302 -22.36 -12.08 36.89
N ASN A 303 -21.16 -12.03 37.49
CA ASN A 303 -20.53 -11.28 38.57
C ASN A 303 -19.04 -11.75 38.53
N THR A 304 -18.10 -10.99 39.09
CA THR A 304 -16.67 -11.36 39.07
C THR A 304 -16.30 -12.35 40.19
N PRO A 305 -15.07 -12.87 40.21
CA PRO A 305 -14.09 -12.18 41.06
C PRO A 305 -12.78 -11.83 40.36
N SER A 306 -12.11 -10.83 40.93
CA SER A 306 -10.71 -10.49 40.67
C SER A 306 -9.77 -11.52 41.29
N ASP A 307 -8.55 -11.61 40.77
CA ASP A 307 -7.40 -11.79 41.66
C ASP A 307 -6.24 -10.88 41.22
N SER A 308 -5.32 -10.60 42.14
CA SER A 308 -4.28 -9.58 41.97
C SER A 308 -2.96 -10.01 42.60
N LYS A 309 -1.87 -9.81 41.85
CA LYS A 309 -0.52 -9.60 42.41
C LYS A 309 0.39 -8.93 41.39
N SER A 310 1.35 -8.21 41.92
CA SER A 310 2.34 -7.39 41.24
C SER A 310 3.76 -7.94 41.51
N PRO A 311 4.85 -7.17 41.35
CA PRO A 311 5.70 -7.27 40.18
C PRO A 311 7.11 -7.82 40.50
N THR A 312 7.91 -8.03 39.45
CA THR A 312 9.36 -8.20 39.56
C THR A 312 10.06 -7.38 38.48
N ASP A 313 11.09 -6.65 38.85
CA ASP A 313 11.81 -5.70 38.01
C ASP A 313 12.70 -6.36 36.94
N ASN A 314 13.01 -5.59 35.90
CA ASN A 314 14.41 -5.34 35.54
C ASN A 314 14.54 -3.96 34.88
N ALA A 315 15.69 -3.33 35.03
CA ALA A 315 15.91 -1.92 34.73
C ALA A 315 16.85 -1.70 33.54
N GLU A 316 16.61 -0.63 32.77
CA GLU A 316 17.56 -0.11 31.79
C GLU A 316 17.75 1.42 31.94
N HIS A 317 18.91 1.91 31.52
CA HIS A 317 19.41 3.25 31.83
C HIS A 317 18.74 4.37 31.02
N LYS A 318 18.51 5.50 31.69
CA LYS A 318 18.46 6.81 31.03
C LYS A 318 19.85 7.46 31.02
N SER A 319 20.20 8.11 29.92
CA SER A 319 21.33 9.03 29.82
C SER A 319 20.87 10.35 29.20
N GLU A 320 20.91 11.43 29.98
CA GLU A 320 20.66 12.79 29.48
C GLU A 320 21.99 13.42 29.03
N ILE A 321 22.01 14.07 27.87
CA ILE A 321 23.14 14.88 27.41
C ILE A 321 22.64 16.30 27.16
N SER A 322 23.07 17.23 28.02
CA SER A 322 22.81 18.65 27.91
C SER A 322 24.02 19.36 27.33
N ASN A 323 23.84 20.10 26.22
CA ASN A 323 24.89 20.91 25.61
C ASN A 323 24.49 22.39 25.63
N ARG A 324 25.24 23.18 26.40
CA ARG A 324 25.21 24.66 26.37
C ARG A 324 26.09 25.15 25.22
N ILE A 325 25.65 26.18 24.49
CA ILE A 325 26.56 27.00 23.67
C ILE A 325 26.46 28.47 24.10
N VAL A 326 27.65 29.03 24.23
CA VAL A 326 28.07 30.34 24.74
C VAL A 326 27.26 31.54 24.25
N THR A 327 26.98 32.48 25.16
CA THR A 327 26.68 33.88 24.82
C THR A 327 27.96 34.71 24.77
N GLU A 328 28.18 35.47 23.68
CA GLU A 328 29.09 36.62 23.70
C GLU A 328 28.30 37.93 23.63
N LYS A 329 28.85 38.99 24.23
CA LYS A 329 28.29 40.34 24.23
C LYS A 329 29.27 41.28 23.56
N TYR A 330 28.82 41.99 22.52
CA TYR A 330 29.42 43.24 22.12
C TYR A 330 28.52 44.40 22.54
N ALA A 331 29.09 45.38 23.23
CA ALA A 331 28.41 46.59 23.65
C ALA A 331 29.17 47.80 23.09
N LEU A 332 28.46 48.69 22.39
CA LEU A 332 28.96 49.98 21.95
C LEU A 332 27.90 51.08 22.20
N SER A 333 28.39 52.32 22.25
CA SER A 333 27.80 53.45 22.97
C SER A 333 26.58 54.10 22.28
N PRO A 334 25.73 54.85 23.01
CA PRO A 334 24.46 55.35 22.49
C PRO A 334 24.62 56.53 21.51
N SER A 335 23.79 56.54 20.47
CA SER A 335 23.61 57.71 19.60
C SER A 335 22.14 57.92 19.24
N LYS A 336 21.60 59.03 19.76
CA LYS A 336 20.46 59.84 19.26
C LYS A 336 19.16 59.12 18.87
N HIS A 337 18.07 59.53 19.55
CA HIS A 337 16.72 59.38 19.03
C HIS A 337 16.62 59.94 17.60
N ILE A 338 16.21 59.08 16.66
CA ILE A 338 15.52 59.49 15.43
C ILE A 338 14.20 58.72 15.44
N THR A 339 13.15 59.35 15.97
CA THR A 339 11.78 58.84 15.83
C THR A 339 11.30 59.21 14.44
N ASP A 340 11.33 58.24 13.53
CA ASP A 340 10.87 58.42 12.14
C ASP A 340 9.34 58.42 12.08
N THR A 341 8.77 59.50 12.62
CA THR A 341 7.34 59.72 12.84
C THR A 341 6.93 61.10 12.34
N ASP A 342 7.08 61.31 11.04
CA ASP A 342 6.42 62.42 10.34
C ASP A 342 4.89 62.25 10.42
N PRO A 343 4.15 63.18 11.08
CA PRO A 343 2.70 63.10 11.21
C PRO A 343 1.95 63.16 9.87
N ASP A 344 2.48 63.89 8.88
CA ASP A 344 1.78 64.16 7.61
C ASP A 344 1.97 63.04 6.58
N SER A 345 3.01 62.21 6.73
CA SER A 345 3.28 61.03 5.90
C SER A 345 2.14 60.01 5.81
N GLY A 346 1.18 60.06 6.75
CA GLY A 346 0.11 59.06 6.91
C GLY A 346 0.58 57.66 7.33
N LEU A 347 1.89 57.41 7.38
CA LEU A 347 2.48 56.08 7.50
C LEU A 347 2.14 55.41 8.83
N VAL A 348 2.02 56.19 9.90
CA VAL A 348 1.61 55.71 11.24
C VAL A 348 0.18 55.16 11.25
N ARG A 349 -0.74 55.73 10.44
CA ARG A 349 -2.08 55.15 10.24
C ARG A 349 -1.99 53.82 9.50
N ASN A 350 -1.10 53.71 8.51
CA ASN A 350 -0.91 52.47 7.76
C ASN A 350 -0.29 51.35 8.62
N VAL A 351 0.72 51.62 9.45
CA VAL A 351 1.28 50.60 10.38
C VAL A 351 0.21 50.11 11.35
N ARG A 352 -0.57 51.02 11.94
CA ARG A 352 -1.65 50.63 12.87
C ARG A 352 -2.81 49.93 12.15
N ALA A 353 -3.11 50.27 10.90
CA ALA A 353 -4.09 49.56 10.08
C ALA A 353 -3.61 48.15 9.70
N VAL A 354 -2.36 47.99 9.27
CA VAL A 354 -1.74 46.68 8.95
C VAL A 354 -1.71 45.77 10.19
N MET A 355 -1.42 46.30 11.37
CA MET A 355 -1.50 45.53 12.63
C MET A 355 -2.93 45.31 13.14
N SER A 356 -3.91 46.12 12.70
CA SER A 356 -5.32 46.03 13.11
C SER A 356 -6.19 45.27 12.10
N GLN A 357 -5.69 44.94 10.91
CA GLN A 357 -6.39 44.08 9.96
C GLN A 357 -6.56 42.69 10.59
N LYS A 358 -7.81 42.33 10.92
CA LYS A 358 -8.20 40.96 11.25
C LYS A 358 -7.58 40.05 10.19
N THR A 359 -6.72 39.12 10.61
CA THR A 359 -5.91 38.31 9.68
C THR A 359 -6.81 37.67 8.63
N ASN A 360 -6.68 38.08 7.37
CA ASN A 360 -7.44 37.51 6.25
C ASN A 360 -6.99 36.06 6.03
N LYS A 361 -7.63 35.15 6.77
CA LYS A 361 -7.38 33.71 6.72
C LYS A 361 -8.27 33.10 5.66
N ALA A 362 -7.70 32.80 4.50
CA ALA A 362 -8.39 31.98 3.51
C ALA A 362 -8.34 30.52 3.95
N ASN A 363 -9.49 29.85 3.87
CA ASN A 363 -9.59 28.41 4.00
C ASN A 363 -9.17 27.78 2.66
N ILE A 364 -7.92 27.34 2.57
CA ILE A 364 -7.34 26.76 1.35
C ILE A 364 -7.35 25.23 1.47
N LEU A 365 -7.86 24.55 0.46
CA LEU A 365 -7.79 23.10 0.35
C LEU A 365 -6.36 22.69 -0.06
N THR A 366 -5.69 21.86 0.73
CA THR A 366 -4.30 21.45 0.45
C THR A 366 -4.05 19.99 0.77
N GLY A 367 -3.13 19.36 0.03
CA GLY A 367 -2.63 18.03 0.36
C GLY A 367 -1.50 18.13 1.39
N ARG A 368 -1.67 17.52 2.56
CA ARG A 368 -0.56 17.31 3.51
C ARG A 368 -0.11 15.85 3.46
N PRO A 369 1.20 15.56 3.37
CA PRO A 369 1.66 14.19 3.47
C PRO A 369 1.29 13.60 4.83
N LEU A 370 0.98 12.31 4.89
CA LEU A 370 0.83 11.60 6.16
C LEU A 370 2.15 11.68 6.95
N LYS A 371 2.04 11.78 8.28
CA LYS A 371 3.21 11.82 9.19
C LYS A 371 3.95 10.48 9.24
N GLU A 372 3.16 9.42 9.26
CA GLU A 372 3.57 8.03 9.37
C GLU A 372 3.00 7.28 8.17
N MET A 373 3.80 6.37 7.60
CA MET A 373 3.40 5.52 6.48
C MET A 373 4.06 4.16 6.62
N THR A 374 3.30 3.10 6.34
CA THR A 374 3.86 1.77 6.10
C THR A 374 4.51 1.72 4.72
N GLY A 375 5.72 1.20 4.65
CA GLY A 375 6.52 1.10 3.44
C GLY A 375 7.76 0.23 3.70
N HIS A 376 8.53 -0.05 2.66
CA HIS A 376 9.86 -0.64 2.79
C HIS A 376 10.90 0.32 2.22
N THR A 377 12.09 0.28 2.80
CA THR A 377 13.30 0.93 2.28
C THR A 377 14.24 -0.17 1.83
N GLY A 378 14.48 -0.27 0.53
CA GLY A 378 15.28 -1.32 -0.06
C GLY A 378 15.29 -1.23 -1.58
N TYR A 379 16.18 -2.00 -2.19
CA TYR A 379 16.52 -1.89 -3.59
C TYR A 379 15.99 -3.08 -4.39
N LEU A 380 15.35 -2.79 -5.51
CA LEU A 380 14.95 -3.75 -6.52
C LEU A 380 16.01 -3.79 -7.63
N THR A 381 16.74 -4.90 -7.71
CA THR A 381 17.79 -5.15 -8.72
C THR A 381 17.22 -6.01 -9.83
N PHE A 382 16.89 -5.40 -10.96
CA PHE A 382 16.37 -6.06 -12.16
C PHE A 382 17.50 -6.45 -13.11
N ALA A 383 17.33 -7.55 -13.85
CA ALA A 383 18.17 -7.88 -15.00
C ALA A 383 17.43 -8.80 -16.00
N THR A 384 17.95 -8.89 -17.22
CA THR A 384 17.42 -9.76 -18.29
C THR A 384 18.43 -10.83 -18.67
N LEU A 385 18.00 -12.10 -18.77
CA LEU A 385 18.73 -13.13 -19.49
C LEU A 385 18.21 -13.13 -20.93
N TYR A 386 19.09 -12.91 -21.91
CA TYR A 386 18.72 -12.99 -23.31
C TYR A 386 18.75 -14.44 -23.83
N ALA A 387 18.01 -14.68 -24.91
CA ALA A 387 18.03 -15.95 -25.63
C ALA A 387 19.47 -16.40 -25.92
N HIS A 388 19.78 -17.65 -25.62
CA HIS A 388 21.06 -18.23 -26.02
C HIS A 388 21.03 -18.49 -27.53
N VAL A 389 21.52 -17.52 -28.32
CA VAL A 389 21.72 -17.67 -29.77
C VAL A 389 22.75 -18.78 -30.00
N THR A 390 22.27 -19.99 -30.28
CA THR A 390 23.06 -21.06 -30.84
C THR A 390 23.49 -20.63 -32.23
N SER A 391 24.72 -20.11 -32.33
CA SER A 391 25.33 -19.70 -33.60
C SER A 391 25.53 -20.93 -34.48
N ASN A 392 24.52 -21.26 -35.28
CA ASN A 392 24.48 -22.44 -36.16
C ASN A 392 25.38 -22.25 -37.42
N ASN A 393 26.48 -21.52 -37.26
CA ASN A 393 27.52 -21.31 -38.25
C ASN A 393 28.62 -22.34 -38.01
N GLY A 394 28.68 -23.34 -38.89
CA GLY A 394 29.85 -24.21 -39.04
C GLY A 394 31.04 -23.45 -39.66
N ARG A 395 31.55 -22.45 -38.96
CA ARG A 395 32.82 -21.78 -39.24
C ARG A 395 33.65 -21.74 -37.97
N ALA A 396 34.70 -22.57 -37.96
CA ALA A 396 35.93 -22.10 -37.36
C ALA A 396 36.37 -20.84 -38.12
N ASP A 397 36.75 -19.81 -37.39
CA ASP A 397 37.50 -18.68 -37.91
C ASP A 397 38.65 -18.41 -36.94
N GLU A 398 39.82 -18.10 -37.49
CA GLU A 398 41.10 -18.31 -36.81
C GLU A 398 41.63 -17.03 -36.15
N GLY A 399 42.54 -17.22 -35.17
CA GLY A 399 42.87 -16.27 -34.13
C GLY A 399 43.30 -14.85 -34.52
N LYS A 400 43.07 -13.94 -33.57
CA LYS A 400 44.07 -12.99 -33.07
C LYS A 400 43.76 -12.54 -31.64
#